data_AF-A0A7G7BQM7-F1
#
_entry.id   AF-A0A7G7BQM7-F1
#
_cell.length_a   1.000
_cell.length_b   1.000
_cell.length_c   1.000
_cell.angle_alpha   90.00
_cell.angle_beta   90.00
_cell.angle_gamma   90.00
#
_symmetry.space_group_name_H-M   'P 1'
#
loop_
_entity.id
_entity.type
_entity.pdbx_description
1 polymer ?
#
loop_
_entity_poly.entity_id
_entity_poly.type
_entity_poly.pdbx_seq_one_letter_code
_entity_poly.pdbx_strand_id
1 'polypeptide(L)'
;MGTSPVSPARVRAPEPTIAPITSLASRVLSGDIVLPKFQRAFVWTPQQVLYLLDSVRRNYPIGSLLMWRTTAKLASGHEIAGLDTVEQHEGAPVHYVLDGQQRLASLVGALHGSGPIWEIAYDLEREEFLHLTEDAPTGPHIMPVRHLTSVGAMLSWIRQDKPNDELRLRAEALSEQFAHYQVPIVTLLDVSEEDSARIFERINSTGTSMDIVDLIRAGTWSKDFDLNDQIEQLLQVLDAKKYGRVDAKTMLRTISAAAGFGFSTRSIHELRSLDQPQLQTAVGEAGKAAARAVDFLSTQIHTPQAEALPYYNQFAVLVELFRRLPKPTAGQYDAVTRWFWLTASGEYFKGWRESQMGPDLTAVTEFAAGPLDGDRDRGRAPPEHSVAACAVLPAERTQQAPGPAHVVREAARSEHGPRHRRG
;
A
#
# COMPACT_ATOMS: atom_id res chain seq x y z
N MET A 1 -22.93 -42.35 9.65
CA MET A 1 -23.65 -41.12 9.24
C MET A 1 -22.82 -40.46 8.16
N GLY A 2 -23.38 -40.18 6.98
CA GLY A 2 -22.61 -39.63 5.87
C GLY A 2 -22.36 -38.14 6.04
N THR A 3 -21.12 -37.69 5.91
CA THR A 3 -20.77 -36.27 5.81
C THR A 3 -21.14 -35.76 4.42
N SER A 4 -22.25 -35.03 4.31
CA SER A 4 -22.58 -34.32 3.07
C SER A 4 -21.46 -33.33 2.72
N PRO A 5 -20.96 -33.32 1.47
CA PRO A 5 -20.01 -32.31 1.05
C PRO A 5 -20.70 -30.94 1.03
N VAL A 6 -20.10 -29.96 1.72
CA VAL A 6 -20.54 -28.56 1.62
C VAL A 6 -20.34 -28.11 0.18
N SER A 7 -21.42 -27.81 -0.53
CA SER A 7 -21.33 -27.24 -1.88
C SER A 7 -20.59 -25.90 -1.80
N PRO A 8 -19.62 -25.62 -2.69
CA PRO A 8 -18.97 -24.32 -2.72
C PRO A 8 -20.03 -23.24 -2.96
N ALA A 9 -20.04 -22.22 -2.09
CA ALA A 9 -20.96 -21.10 -2.22
C ALA A 9 -20.76 -20.46 -3.60
N ARG A 10 -21.83 -20.44 -4.42
CA ARG A 10 -21.78 -19.79 -5.72
C ARG A 10 -21.69 -18.29 -5.51
N VAL A 11 -20.56 -17.69 -5.86
CA VAL A 11 -20.42 -16.23 -5.95
C VAL A 11 -21.53 -15.70 -6.87
N ARG A 12 -22.39 -14.84 -6.32
CA ARG A 12 -23.50 -14.24 -7.06
C ARG A 12 -22.94 -13.29 -8.11
N ALA A 13 -23.60 -13.22 -9.27
CA ALA A 13 -23.23 -12.25 -10.29
C ALA A 13 -23.34 -10.81 -9.73
N PRO A 14 -22.39 -9.91 -10.02
CA PRO A 14 -22.51 -8.51 -9.61
C PRO A 14 -23.79 -7.88 -10.16
N GLU A 15 -24.43 -7.01 -9.38
CA GLU A 15 -25.62 -6.28 -9.81
C GLU A 15 -25.23 -4.89 -10.33
N PRO A 16 -25.30 -4.63 -11.66
CA PRO A 16 -25.11 -3.31 -12.21
C PRO A 16 -26.37 -2.47 -11.99
N THR A 17 -26.17 -1.26 -11.46
CA THR A 17 -27.20 -0.26 -11.20
C THR A 17 -26.70 1.12 -11.64
N ILE A 18 -27.59 2.10 -11.64
CA ILE A 18 -27.28 3.51 -11.88
C ILE A 18 -27.91 4.34 -10.76
N ALA A 19 -27.20 5.35 -10.27
CA ALA A 19 -27.76 6.29 -9.29
C ALA A 19 -27.31 7.73 -9.59
N PRO A 20 -28.16 8.74 -9.33
CA PRO A 20 -27.76 10.14 -9.44
C PRO A 20 -26.75 10.53 -8.35
N ILE A 21 -25.87 11.49 -8.65
CA ILE A 21 -24.84 11.98 -7.71
C ILE A 21 -25.47 12.41 -6.36
N THR A 22 -26.62 13.07 -6.41
CA THR A 22 -27.37 13.52 -5.22
C THR A 22 -27.82 12.36 -4.32
N SER A 23 -28.21 11.21 -4.90
CA SER A 23 -28.54 10.01 -4.14
C SER A 23 -27.31 9.28 -3.61
N LEU A 24 -26.17 9.37 -4.30
CA LEU A 24 -24.90 8.85 -3.78
C LEU A 24 -24.44 9.67 -2.59
N ALA A 25 -24.52 11.00 -2.66
CA ALA A 25 -24.20 11.90 -1.57
C ALA A 25 -25.08 11.66 -0.34
N SER A 26 -26.40 11.54 -0.51
CA SER A 26 -27.30 11.27 0.63
C SER A 26 -27.04 9.92 1.30
N ARG A 27 -26.70 8.87 0.53
CA ARG A 27 -26.33 7.54 1.05
C ARG A 27 -24.97 7.52 1.75
N VAL A 28 -24.03 8.38 1.34
CA VAL A 28 -22.77 8.61 2.06
C VAL A 28 -23.04 9.33 3.39
N LEU A 29 -23.80 10.43 3.35
CA LEU A 29 -24.17 11.20 4.54
C LEU A 29 -24.98 10.39 5.56
N SER A 30 -25.79 9.41 5.11
CA SER A 30 -26.56 8.53 5.98
C SER A 30 -25.78 7.30 6.48
N GLY A 31 -24.50 7.13 6.11
CA GLY A 31 -23.68 5.98 6.50
C GLY A 31 -24.05 4.63 5.84
N ASP A 32 -24.86 4.63 4.77
CA ASP A 32 -25.15 3.43 3.98
C ASP A 32 -24.00 3.10 3.02
N ILE A 33 -23.37 4.13 2.44
CA ILE A 33 -22.12 4.00 1.67
C ILE A 33 -20.96 4.50 2.52
N VAL A 34 -19.93 3.66 2.69
CA VAL A 34 -18.80 3.96 3.58
C VAL A 34 -17.45 3.62 2.94
N LEU A 35 -16.44 4.43 3.24
CA LEU A 35 -15.04 4.17 2.88
C LEU A 35 -14.38 3.28 3.96
N PRO A 36 -13.84 2.10 3.62
CA PRO A 36 -13.07 1.28 4.56
C PRO A 36 -11.77 1.95 5.01
N LYS A 37 -11.35 1.74 6.27
CA LYS A 37 -10.09 2.31 6.82
C LYS A 37 -8.83 1.95 6.03
N PHE A 38 -8.80 0.78 5.38
CA PHE A 38 -7.64 0.30 4.62
C PHE A 38 -7.39 1.08 3.31
N GLN A 39 -8.27 2.02 2.95
CA GLN A 39 -8.08 2.86 1.78
C GLN A 39 -7.08 3.98 2.05
N ARG A 40 -6.33 4.36 1.01
CA ARG A 40 -5.44 5.52 1.09
C ARG A 40 -6.27 6.76 1.38
N ALA A 41 -5.72 7.66 2.20
CA ALA A 41 -6.26 9.00 2.41
C ALA A 41 -6.57 9.71 1.07
N PHE A 42 -7.36 10.78 1.12
CA PHE A 42 -7.65 11.58 -0.06
C PHE A 42 -6.34 12.19 -0.62
N VAL A 43 -5.98 11.81 -1.86
CA VAL A 43 -4.70 12.18 -2.51
C VAL A 43 -4.90 12.96 -3.81
N TRP A 44 -6.15 13.23 -4.20
CA TRP A 44 -6.44 14.01 -5.39
C TRP A 44 -6.09 15.49 -5.18
N THR A 45 -5.36 16.04 -6.13
CA THR A 45 -5.04 17.46 -6.18
C THR A 45 -6.30 18.29 -6.44
N PRO A 46 -6.34 19.58 -6.02
CA PRO A 46 -7.44 20.49 -6.33
C PRO A 46 -7.83 20.50 -7.81
N GLN A 47 -6.85 20.41 -8.73
CA GLN A 47 -7.08 20.37 -10.18
C GLN A 47 -7.79 19.09 -10.66
N GLN A 48 -7.51 17.93 -10.05
CA GLN A 48 -8.19 16.68 -10.40
C GLN A 48 -9.67 16.70 -10.00
N VAL A 49 -10.00 17.37 -8.90
CA VAL A 49 -11.40 17.63 -8.49
C VAL A 49 -12.11 18.48 -9.54
N LEU A 50 -11.50 19.59 -9.98
CA LEU A 50 -12.08 20.46 -11.03
C LEU A 50 -12.31 19.72 -12.35
N TYR A 51 -11.36 18.89 -12.80
CA TYR A 51 -11.53 18.07 -14.01
C TYR A 51 -12.67 17.05 -13.91
N LEU A 52 -12.93 16.49 -12.72
CA LEU A 52 -14.07 15.60 -12.50
C LEU A 52 -15.40 16.36 -12.59
N LEU A 53 -15.47 17.56 -12.01
CA LEU A 53 -16.66 18.41 -12.07
C LEU A 53 -16.94 18.90 -13.51
N ASP A 54 -15.92 19.29 -14.27
CA ASP A 54 -16.04 19.60 -15.70
C ASP A 54 -16.51 18.38 -16.52
N SER A 55 -16.03 17.18 -16.20
CA SER A 55 -16.51 15.94 -16.81
C SER A 55 -18.00 15.69 -16.52
N VAL A 56 -18.47 15.93 -15.29
CA VAL A 56 -19.89 15.85 -14.93
C VAL A 56 -20.71 16.90 -15.68
N ARG A 57 -20.25 18.15 -15.74
CA ARG A 57 -20.91 19.23 -16.50
C ARG A 57 -21.06 18.88 -17.98
N ARG A 58 -20.01 18.36 -18.61
CA ARG A 58 -19.99 17.97 -20.04
C ARG A 58 -20.71 16.65 -20.34
N ASN A 59 -21.28 16.01 -19.31
CA ASN A 59 -21.90 14.69 -19.38
C ASN A 59 -20.93 13.59 -19.88
N TYR A 60 -19.63 13.75 -19.63
CA TYR A 60 -18.60 12.76 -19.98
C TYR A 60 -18.60 11.60 -18.97
N PRO A 61 -18.30 10.36 -19.40
CA PRO A 61 -18.31 9.21 -18.50
C PRO A 61 -17.14 9.24 -17.51
N ILE A 62 -17.44 9.40 -16.22
CA ILE A 62 -16.42 9.40 -15.15
C ILE A 62 -15.95 8.00 -14.71
N GLY A 63 -16.49 6.95 -15.32
CA GLY A 63 -16.31 5.55 -14.92
C GLY A 63 -17.32 5.07 -13.89
N SER A 64 -17.27 3.78 -13.54
CA SER A 64 -18.16 3.17 -12.55
C SER A 64 -17.63 3.28 -11.12
N LEU A 65 -18.52 3.12 -10.14
CA LEU A 65 -18.16 2.76 -8.76
C LEU A 65 -18.28 1.25 -8.58
N LEU A 66 -17.35 0.63 -7.85
CA LEU A 66 -17.48 -0.74 -7.38
C LEU A 66 -17.83 -0.70 -5.89
N MET A 67 -18.88 -1.42 -5.49
CA MET A 67 -19.32 -1.52 -4.10
C MET A 67 -19.42 -2.98 -3.68
N TRP A 68 -19.24 -3.25 -2.39
CA TRP A 68 -19.51 -4.54 -1.76
C TRP A 68 -20.53 -4.36 -0.66
N ARG A 69 -21.66 -5.08 -0.78
CA ARG A 69 -22.72 -5.09 0.21
C ARG A 69 -22.54 -6.26 1.16
N THR A 70 -22.41 -5.98 2.44
CA THR A 70 -22.26 -6.99 3.50
C THR A 70 -22.95 -6.55 4.79
N THR A 71 -23.30 -7.50 5.66
CA THR A 71 -23.74 -7.24 7.04
C THR A 71 -22.58 -7.31 8.04
N ALA A 72 -21.38 -7.71 7.60
CA ALA A 72 -20.16 -7.65 8.41
C ALA A 72 -19.72 -6.18 8.58
N LYS A 73 -19.47 -5.78 9.83
CA LYS A 73 -18.87 -4.48 10.14
C LYS A 73 -17.36 -4.56 9.99
N LEU A 74 -16.85 -4.02 8.89
CA LEU A 74 -15.42 -3.73 8.72
C LEU A 74 -15.08 -2.44 9.48
N ALA A 75 -13.81 -2.27 9.84
CA ALA A 75 -13.30 -1.00 10.29
C ALA A 75 -13.45 0.07 9.18
N SER A 76 -14.32 1.04 9.42
CA SER A 76 -14.60 2.17 8.55
C SER A 76 -13.92 3.45 9.04
N GLY A 77 -13.48 4.30 8.12
CA GLY A 77 -13.09 5.67 8.46
C GLY A 77 -14.35 6.47 8.81
N HIS A 78 -14.29 7.31 9.84
CA HIS A 78 -15.41 8.16 10.25
C HIS A 78 -15.58 9.41 9.37
N GLU A 79 -14.68 9.63 8.41
CA GLU A 79 -14.58 10.88 7.67
C GLU A 79 -14.51 10.62 6.16
N ILE A 80 -15.43 11.24 5.42
CA ILE A 80 -15.39 11.27 3.96
C ILE A 80 -15.36 12.74 3.55
N ALA A 81 -14.23 13.19 3.00
CA ALA A 81 -14.08 14.57 2.50
C ALA A 81 -14.36 15.66 3.56
N GLY A 82 -13.94 15.48 4.82
CA GLY A 82 -14.18 16.45 5.90
C GLY A 82 -15.55 16.31 6.59
N LEU A 83 -16.32 15.27 6.25
CA LEU A 83 -17.67 15.05 6.77
C LEU A 83 -17.71 13.84 7.70
N ASP A 84 -18.15 14.07 8.94
CA ASP A 84 -18.47 13.02 9.92
C ASP A 84 -19.58 12.11 9.37
N THR A 85 -19.27 10.83 9.17
CA THR A 85 -20.27 9.81 8.81
C THR A 85 -21.02 9.34 10.06
N VAL A 86 -22.34 9.19 9.96
CA VAL A 86 -23.19 8.69 11.05
C VAL A 86 -22.81 7.27 11.48
N GLU A 87 -22.80 6.99 12.79
CA GLU A 87 -22.53 5.66 13.32
C GLU A 87 -23.54 4.61 12.80
N GLN A 88 -23.01 3.49 12.33
CA GLN A 88 -23.83 2.41 11.75
C GLN A 88 -24.63 1.65 12.80
N HIS A 89 -25.94 1.50 12.58
CA HIS A 89 -26.77 0.56 13.32
C HIS A 89 -26.26 -0.89 13.21
N GLU A 90 -26.42 -1.69 14.26
CA GLU A 90 -25.99 -3.11 14.23
C GLU A 90 -26.93 -3.97 13.37
N GLY A 91 -26.35 -4.86 12.57
CA GLY A 91 -27.08 -5.78 11.68
C GLY A 91 -27.60 -5.19 10.37
N ALA A 92 -27.49 -3.88 10.14
CA ALA A 92 -27.83 -3.27 8.87
C ALA A 92 -26.82 -3.65 7.76
N PRO A 93 -27.25 -3.90 6.52
CA PRO A 93 -26.33 -4.08 5.40
C PRO A 93 -25.66 -2.75 5.04
N VAL A 94 -24.34 -2.78 4.81
CA VAL A 94 -23.49 -1.64 4.49
C VAL A 94 -22.91 -1.82 3.09
N HIS A 95 -22.74 -0.72 2.35
CA HIS A 95 -22.08 -0.68 1.05
C HIS A 95 -20.68 -0.09 1.16
N TYR A 96 -19.66 -0.95 1.20
CA TYR A 96 -18.26 -0.53 1.17
C TYR A 96 -17.82 -0.21 -0.25
N VAL A 97 -17.24 0.98 -0.47
CA VAL A 97 -16.67 1.35 -1.76
C VAL A 97 -15.36 0.59 -1.97
N LEU A 98 -15.24 -0.12 -3.09
CA LEU A 98 -14.04 -0.86 -3.48
C LEU A 98 -13.25 -0.17 -4.61
N ASP A 99 -13.93 0.52 -5.54
CA ASP A 99 -13.28 1.36 -6.56
C ASP A 99 -14.09 2.64 -6.80
N GLY A 100 -13.39 3.70 -7.23
CA GLY A 100 -13.94 5.02 -7.46
C GLY A 100 -14.01 5.88 -6.20
N GLN A 101 -13.40 5.45 -5.09
CA GLN A 101 -13.34 6.17 -3.80
C GLN A 101 -13.02 7.67 -3.95
N GLN A 102 -11.95 8.03 -4.67
CA GLN A 102 -11.53 9.42 -4.84
C GLN A 102 -12.52 10.23 -5.71
N ARG A 103 -13.20 9.58 -6.68
CA ARG A 103 -14.29 10.21 -7.45
C ARG A 103 -15.48 10.49 -6.55
N LEU A 104 -15.94 9.50 -5.78
CA LEU A 104 -17.07 9.67 -4.86
C LEU A 104 -16.78 10.74 -3.81
N ALA A 105 -15.61 10.68 -3.17
CA ALA A 105 -15.19 11.68 -2.19
C ALA A 105 -15.11 13.09 -2.81
N SER A 106 -14.61 13.23 -4.04
CA SER A 106 -14.57 14.52 -4.74
C SER A 106 -15.96 15.09 -5.04
N LEU A 107 -16.90 14.24 -5.48
CA LEU A 107 -18.28 14.67 -5.77
C LEU A 107 -19.04 15.05 -4.49
N VAL A 108 -18.90 14.26 -3.42
CA VAL A 108 -19.55 14.56 -2.13
C VAL A 108 -18.91 15.79 -1.48
N GLY A 109 -17.58 15.89 -1.50
CA GLY A 109 -16.82 17.02 -0.97
C GLY A 109 -17.16 18.34 -1.67
N ALA A 110 -17.20 18.37 -3.01
CA ALA A 110 -17.54 19.59 -3.75
C ALA A 110 -18.99 20.09 -3.50
N LEU A 111 -19.91 19.17 -3.16
CA LEU A 111 -21.32 19.48 -2.92
C LEU A 111 -21.64 19.81 -1.45
N HIS A 112 -21.04 19.09 -0.51
CA HIS A 112 -21.39 19.13 0.91
C HIS A 112 -20.20 19.39 1.86
N GLY A 113 -18.97 19.23 1.38
CA GLY A 113 -17.74 19.29 2.17
C GLY A 113 -17.41 20.66 2.76
N SER A 114 -16.51 20.62 3.74
CA SER A 114 -16.02 21.76 4.51
C SER A 114 -14.48 21.80 4.47
N GLY A 115 -13.91 22.96 4.17
CA GLY A 115 -12.46 23.18 4.14
C GLY A 115 -11.91 23.57 2.76
N PRO A 116 -10.62 23.97 2.68
CA PRO A 116 -10.10 24.76 1.56
C PRO A 116 -10.18 24.09 0.18
N ILE A 117 -10.10 22.75 0.11
CA ILE A 117 -10.20 21.99 -1.14
C ILE A 117 -11.65 21.81 -1.64
N TRP A 118 -12.64 22.19 -0.83
CA TRP A 118 -14.07 22.11 -1.15
C TRP A 118 -14.73 23.47 -1.38
N GLU A 119 -14.01 24.57 -1.17
CA GLU A 119 -14.47 25.91 -1.56
C GLU A 119 -14.34 26.09 -3.07
N ILE A 120 -15.22 25.43 -3.81
CA ILE A 120 -15.24 25.40 -5.27
C ILE A 120 -16.40 26.27 -5.76
N ALA A 121 -16.12 27.09 -6.78
CA ALA A 121 -17.12 27.82 -7.53
C ALA A 121 -17.06 27.48 -9.03
N TYR A 122 -18.11 27.86 -9.72
CA TYR A 122 -18.22 27.81 -11.16
C TYR A 122 -18.35 29.23 -11.70
N ASP A 123 -17.47 29.60 -12.63
CA ASP A 123 -17.56 30.84 -13.40
C ASP A 123 -18.58 30.64 -14.52
N LEU A 124 -19.73 31.28 -14.39
CA LEU A 124 -20.84 31.23 -15.33
C LEU A 124 -20.56 31.98 -16.63
N GLU A 125 -19.62 32.94 -16.66
CA GLU A 125 -19.24 33.67 -17.88
C GLU A 125 -18.26 32.84 -18.72
N ARG A 126 -17.20 32.31 -18.08
CA ARG A 126 -16.13 31.52 -18.73
C ARG A 126 -16.45 30.03 -18.88
N GLU A 127 -17.46 29.57 -18.15
CA GLU A 127 -17.89 28.17 -18.08
C GLU A 127 -16.83 27.19 -17.52
N GLU A 128 -16.05 27.65 -16.52
CA GLU A 128 -14.98 26.88 -15.87
C GLU A 128 -15.18 26.73 -14.35
N PHE A 129 -14.72 25.61 -13.78
CA PHE A 129 -14.66 25.44 -12.32
C PHE A 129 -13.36 26.00 -11.76
N LEU A 130 -13.42 26.64 -10.59
CA LEU A 130 -12.27 27.19 -9.87
C LEU A 130 -12.37 26.94 -8.36
N HIS A 131 -11.22 26.99 -7.67
CA HIS A 131 -11.18 27.09 -6.20
C HIS A 131 -11.24 28.55 -5.77
N LEU A 132 -12.00 28.84 -4.72
CA LEU A 132 -12.14 30.16 -4.10
C LEU A 132 -10.94 30.43 -3.19
N THR A 133 -9.83 30.89 -3.78
CA THR A 133 -8.68 31.47 -3.08
C THR A 133 -8.88 32.96 -2.81
N GLU A 134 -7.96 33.60 -2.08
CA GLU A 134 -8.02 35.05 -1.81
C GLU A 134 -7.99 35.91 -3.09
N ASP A 135 -7.29 35.44 -4.13
CA ASP A 135 -7.21 36.09 -5.44
C ASP A 135 -8.33 35.67 -6.43
N ALA A 136 -9.31 34.88 -5.99
CA ALA A 136 -10.36 34.38 -6.87
C ALA A 136 -11.26 35.52 -7.40
N PRO A 137 -11.74 35.43 -8.65
CA PRO A 137 -12.74 36.35 -9.17
C PRO A 137 -13.99 36.35 -8.26
N THR A 138 -14.62 37.52 -8.15
CA THR A 138 -15.84 37.73 -7.36
C THR A 138 -16.88 38.48 -8.18
N GLY A 139 -18.17 38.18 -7.95
CA GLY A 139 -19.28 38.83 -8.62
C GLY A 139 -20.42 37.90 -8.98
N PRO A 140 -21.46 38.41 -9.67
CA PRO A 140 -22.68 37.68 -10.01
C PRO A 140 -22.49 36.47 -10.93
N HIS A 141 -21.35 36.34 -11.61
CA HIS A 141 -21.02 35.18 -12.44
C HIS A 141 -20.37 34.04 -11.65
N ILE A 142 -19.98 34.26 -10.39
CA ILE A 142 -19.30 33.24 -9.57
C ILE A 142 -20.35 32.53 -8.69
N MET A 143 -20.61 31.26 -9.01
CA MET A 143 -21.59 30.43 -8.29
C MET A 143 -20.88 29.34 -7.47
N PRO A 144 -20.96 29.37 -6.13
CA PRO A 144 -20.44 28.28 -5.28
C PRO A 144 -21.12 26.93 -5.61
N VAL A 145 -20.33 25.88 -5.83
CA VAL A 145 -20.82 24.55 -6.24
C VAL A 145 -21.74 23.92 -5.18
N ARG A 146 -21.49 24.21 -3.90
CA ARG A 146 -22.37 23.83 -2.78
C ARG A 146 -23.83 24.30 -2.95
N HIS A 147 -24.10 25.36 -3.71
CA HIS A 147 -25.46 25.86 -3.97
C HIS A 147 -26.24 25.01 -4.99
N LEU A 148 -25.59 24.14 -5.77
CA LEU A 148 -26.26 23.20 -6.69
C LEU A 148 -27.05 22.10 -5.96
N THR A 149 -26.78 21.88 -4.66
CA THR A 149 -27.42 20.83 -3.86
C THR A 149 -28.86 21.14 -3.44
N SER A 150 -29.26 22.41 -3.47
CA SER A 150 -30.54 22.86 -2.90
C SER A 150 -31.08 24.09 -3.62
N VAL A 151 -32.33 23.98 -4.08
CA VAL A 151 -33.11 25.10 -4.63
C VAL A 151 -33.13 26.29 -3.67
N GLY A 152 -33.18 26.05 -2.35
CA GLY A 152 -33.14 27.10 -1.35
C GLY A 152 -31.80 27.87 -1.31
N ALA A 153 -30.68 27.15 -1.48
CA ALA A 153 -29.34 27.75 -1.52
C ALA A 153 -29.13 28.55 -2.82
N MET A 154 -29.49 27.97 -3.97
CA MET A 154 -29.49 28.67 -5.26
C MET A 154 -30.34 29.95 -5.22
N LEU A 155 -31.58 29.88 -4.74
CA LEU A 155 -32.45 31.07 -4.61
C LEU A 155 -31.87 32.12 -3.64
N SER A 156 -31.06 31.72 -2.66
CA SER A 156 -30.36 32.66 -1.78
C SER A 156 -29.27 33.42 -2.53
N TRP A 157 -28.42 32.70 -3.26
CA TRP A 157 -27.39 33.28 -4.14
C TRP A 157 -27.99 34.22 -5.19
N ILE A 158 -29.06 33.81 -5.89
CA ILE A 158 -29.76 34.67 -6.88
C ILE A 158 -30.25 35.98 -6.24
N ARG A 159 -30.78 35.95 -5.00
CA ARG A 159 -31.23 37.17 -4.30
C ARG A 159 -30.08 38.07 -3.85
N GLN A 160 -28.97 37.47 -3.43
CA GLN A 160 -27.82 38.16 -2.87
C GLN A 160 -26.99 38.82 -3.97
N ASP A 161 -26.49 38.03 -4.90
CA ASP A 161 -25.50 38.46 -5.90
C ASP A 161 -26.16 39.00 -7.18
N LYS A 162 -27.45 38.74 -7.38
CA LYS A 162 -28.31 39.28 -8.46
C LYS A 162 -27.71 39.06 -9.86
N PRO A 163 -27.47 37.79 -10.27
CA PRO A 163 -27.12 37.47 -11.64
C PRO A 163 -28.16 38.00 -12.63
N ASN A 164 -27.70 38.37 -13.83
CA ASN A 164 -28.60 38.66 -14.94
C ASN A 164 -29.34 37.38 -15.40
N ASP A 165 -30.36 37.52 -16.24
CA ASP A 165 -31.16 36.36 -16.68
C ASP A 165 -30.34 35.29 -17.42
N GLU A 166 -29.29 35.66 -18.16
CA GLU A 166 -28.42 34.69 -18.85
C GLU A 166 -27.60 33.86 -17.86
N LEU A 167 -26.96 34.51 -16.89
CA LEU A 167 -26.19 33.85 -15.82
C LEU A 167 -27.11 32.97 -14.95
N ARG A 168 -28.36 33.41 -14.69
CA ARG A 168 -29.35 32.58 -14.00
C ARG A 168 -29.68 31.31 -14.79
N LEU A 169 -29.94 31.43 -16.10
CA LEU A 169 -30.22 30.26 -16.95
C LEU A 169 -29.03 29.28 -17.03
N ARG A 170 -27.79 29.80 -17.09
CA ARG A 170 -26.58 28.96 -17.02
C ARG A 170 -26.45 28.23 -15.67
N ALA A 171 -26.79 28.89 -14.57
CA ALA A 171 -26.78 28.30 -13.21
C ALA A 171 -27.87 27.23 -13.04
N GLU A 172 -29.07 27.47 -13.55
CA GLU A 172 -30.19 26.52 -13.57
C GLU A 172 -29.81 25.26 -14.36
N ALA A 173 -29.25 25.42 -15.57
CA ALA A 173 -28.80 24.30 -16.41
C ALA A 173 -27.67 23.49 -15.77
N LEU A 174 -26.71 24.15 -15.10
CA LEU A 174 -25.64 23.47 -14.35
C LEU A 174 -26.21 22.62 -13.21
N SER A 175 -27.18 23.16 -12.47
CA SER A 175 -27.82 22.44 -11.36
C SER A 175 -28.67 21.28 -11.84
N GLU A 176 -29.37 21.42 -12.95
CA GLU A 176 -30.14 20.33 -13.56
C GLU A 176 -29.20 19.19 -14.01
N GLN A 177 -28.07 19.53 -14.63
CA GLN A 177 -27.03 18.57 -15.03
C GLN A 177 -26.46 17.82 -13.82
N PHE A 178 -26.14 18.49 -12.71
CA PHE A 178 -25.64 17.84 -11.49
C PHE A 178 -26.71 17.00 -10.76
N ALA A 179 -27.97 17.43 -10.79
CA ALA A 179 -29.08 16.69 -10.18
C ALA A 179 -29.37 15.37 -10.92
N HIS A 180 -29.23 15.36 -12.26
CA HIS A 180 -29.59 14.22 -13.10
C HIS A 180 -28.40 13.37 -13.58
N TYR A 181 -27.14 13.80 -13.39
CA TYR A 181 -25.98 12.99 -13.79
C TYR A 181 -25.98 11.63 -13.06
N GLN A 182 -25.99 10.55 -13.84
CA GLN A 182 -26.06 9.18 -13.33
C GLN A 182 -24.69 8.51 -13.34
N VAL A 183 -24.30 7.94 -12.21
CA VAL A 183 -23.06 7.17 -12.05
C VAL A 183 -23.39 5.67 -12.14
N PRO A 184 -22.70 4.89 -12.99
CA PRO A 184 -22.82 3.43 -12.99
C PRO A 184 -22.22 2.84 -11.71
N ILE A 185 -22.92 1.89 -11.09
CA ILE A 185 -22.50 1.22 -9.85
C ILE A 185 -22.56 -0.28 -10.07
N VAL A 186 -21.47 -0.99 -9.77
CA VAL A 186 -21.41 -2.45 -9.76
C VAL A 186 -21.39 -2.90 -8.31
N THR A 187 -22.43 -3.59 -7.85
CA THR A 187 -22.53 -4.07 -6.46
C THR A 187 -22.23 -5.56 -6.38
N LEU A 188 -21.21 -5.92 -5.60
CA LEU A 188 -20.92 -7.29 -5.18
C LEU A 188 -21.88 -7.67 -4.03
N LEU A 189 -22.69 -8.70 -4.26
CA LEU A 189 -23.66 -9.22 -3.29
C LEU A 189 -23.23 -10.59 -2.77
N ASP A 190 -23.45 -10.82 -1.47
CA ASP A 190 -23.28 -12.14 -0.83
C ASP A 190 -21.86 -12.74 -1.02
N VAL A 191 -20.88 -11.88 -1.28
CA VAL A 191 -19.47 -12.23 -1.51
C VAL A 191 -18.73 -12.28 -0.17
N SER A 192 -17.92 -13.33 0.04
CA SER A 192 -17.09 -13.48 1.23
C SER A 192 -16.05 -12.35 1.35
N GLU A 193 -15.56 -12.07 2.56
CA GLU A 193 -14.53 -11.05 2.76
C GLU A 193 -13.23 -11.35 2.00
N GLU A 194 -12.91 -12.63 1.83
CA GLU A 194 -11.75 -13.04 1.03
C GLU A 194 -11.97 -12.85 -0.47
N ASP A 195 -13.18 -13.07 -0.98
CA ASP A 195 -13.48 -12.96 -2.41
C ASP A 195 -13.69 -11.50 -2.83
N SER A 196 -14.32 -10.67 -1.99
CA SER A 196 -14.47 -9.23 -2.25
C SER A 196 -13.09 -8.57 -2.32
N ALA A 197 -12.19 -8.98 -1.43
CA ALA A 197 -10.78 -8.70 -1.48
C ALA A 197 -10.15 -9.20 -2.81
N ARG A 198 -10.15 -10.50 -3.11
CA ARG A 198 -9.55 -11.04 -4.36
C ARG A 198 -10.05 -10.33 -5.63
N ILE A 199 -11.29 -9.83 -5.64
CA ILE A 199 -11.85 -9.02 -6.72
C ILE A 199 -11.24 -7.60 -6.75
N PHE A 200 -11.16 -6.90 -5.61
CA PHE A 200 -10.48 -5.60 -5.50
C PHE A 200 -9.03 -5.68 -5.98
N GLU A 201 -8.30 -6.74 -5.59
CA GLU A 201 -6.88 -6.92 -5.95
C GLU A 201 -6.71 -6.97 -7.47
N ARG A 202 -7.51 -7.81 -8.13
CA ARG A 202 -7.50 -7.98 -9.58
C ARG A 202 -7.85 -6.69 -10.31
N ILE A 203 -8.78 -5.90 -9.79
CA ILE A 203 -9.20 -4.62 -10.39
C ILE A 203 -8.12 -3.54 -10.22
N ASN A 204 -7.44 -3.48 -9.07
CA ASN A 204 -6.39 -2.48 -8.81
C ASN A 204 -4.99 -2.88 -9.31
N SER A 205 -4.77 -4.16 -9.64
CA SER A 205 -3.46 -4.70 -10.05
C SER A 205 -2.89 -4.13 -11.36
N THR A 206 -3.69 -3.42 -12.16
CA THR A 206 -3.23 -2.68 -13.36
C THR A 206 -2.66 -1.29 -13.06
N GLY A 207 -2.82 -0.75 -11.84
CA GLY A 207 -2.35 0.60 -11.46
C GLY A 207 -1.17 0.61 -10.49
N THR A 208 -1.28 -0.12 -9.37
CA THR A 208 -0.17 -0.40 -8.45
C THR A 208 -0.58 -1.56 -7.55
N SER A 209 0.30 -2.54 -7.31
CA SER A 209 -0.02 -3.66 -6.41
C SER A 209 -0.21 -3.17 -4.96
N MET A 210 -1.43 -3.26 -4.45
CA MET A 210 -1.71 -3.22 -3.01
C MET A 210 -2.27 -4.59 -2.63
N ASP A 211 -1.51 -5.32 -1.81
CA ASP A 211 -1.74 -6.73 -1.53
C ASP A 211 -2.99 -6.89 -0.65
N ILE A 212 -3.93 -7.70 -1.10
CA ILE A 212 -5.24 -7.76 -0.49
C ILE A 212 -5.29 -8.47 0.85
N VAL A 213 -4.22 -9.19 1.12
CA VAL A 213 -3.90 -9.72 2.43
C VAL A 213 -3.88 -8.62 3.51
N ASP A 214 -3.51 -7.38 3.16
CA ASP A 214 -3.55 -6.22 4.07
C ASP A 214 -4.97 -5.64 4.22
N LEU A 215 -5.81 -5.77 3.18
CA LEU A 215 -7.24 -5.42 3.20
C LEU A 215 -8.03 -6.30 4.19
N ILE A 216 -7.83 -7.62 4.10
CA ILE A 216 -8.49 -8.62 4.98
C ILE A 216 -7.89 -8.54 6.40
N ARG A 217 -6.67 -8.00 6.59
CA ARG A 217 -6.11 -7.75 7.94
C ARG A 217 -6.84 -6.64 8.68
N ALA A 218 -7.27 -5.59 8.00
CA ALA A 218 -7.99 -4.47 8.62
C ALA A 218 -9.49 -4.75 8.88
N GLY A 219 -10.08 -5.75 8.21
CA GLY A 219 -11.51 -6.06 8.31
C GLY A 219 -11.96 -6.82 9.56
N THR A 220 -11.04 -7.44 10.31
CA THR A 220 -11.37 -8.38 11.41
C THR A 220 -10.75 -7.98 12.76
N TRP A 221 -10.66 -6.68 13.03
CA TRP A 221 -10.11 -6.14 14.27
C TRP A 221 -11.20 -5.45 15.11
N SER A 222 -11.14 -5.61 16.43
CA SER A 222 -12.19 -5.16 17.36
C SER A 222 -12.25 -3.64 17.52
N LYS A 223 -13.30 -3.13 18.18
CA LYS A 223 -13.49 -1.68 18.46
C LYS A 223 -12.32 -1.01 19.21
N ASP A 224 -11.38 -1.78 19.77
CA ASP A 224 -10.30 -1.33 20.65
C ASP A 224 -8.88 -1.48 20.03
N PHE A 225 -8.77 -1.77 18.72
CA PHE A 225 -7.53 -2.28 18.11
C PHE A 225 -7.39 -1.88 16.63
N ASP A 226 -6.26 -1.27 16.22
CA ASP A 226 -5.94 -0.99 14.81
C ASP A 226 -4.47 -1.33 14.48
N LEU A 227 -4.23 -2.04 13.36
CA LEU A 227 -2.90 -2.51 12.96
C LEU A 227 -2.09 -1.37 12.34
N ASN A 228 -2.78 -0.38 11.77
CA ASN A 228 -2.15 0.79 11.18
C ASN A 228 -1.48 1.65 12.25
N ASP A 229 -2.14 1.86 13.40
CA ASP A 229 -1.57 2.55 14.56
C ASP A 229 -0.26 1.91 15.02
N GLN A 230 -0.17 0.57 14.99
CA GLN A 230 1.03 -0.18 15.36
C GLN A 230 2.14 -0.08 14.31
N ILE A 231 1.80 -0.06 13.02
CA ILE A 231 2.76 0.20 11.93
C ILE A 231 3.28 1.64 12.03
N GLU A 232 2.38 2.60 12.26
CA GLU A 232 2.71 4.02 12.41
C GLU A 232 3.58 4.28 13.65
N GLN A 233 3.32 3.61 14.77
CA GLN A 233 4.20 3.62 15.93
C GLN A 233 5.62 3.13 15.60
N LEU A 234 5.76 2.13 14.72
CA LEU A 234 7.08 1.62 14.30
C LEU A 234 7.74 2.52 13.24
N LEU A 235 6.96 3.18 12.36
CA LEU A 235 7.44 4.24 11.46
C LEU A 235 7.92 5.48 12.24
N GLN A 236 7.24 5.87 13.33
CA GLN A 236 7.67 6.97 14.21
C GLN A 236 9.05 6.73 14.83
N VAL A 237 9.45 5.47 15.07
CA VAL A 237 10.81 5.13 15.53
C VAL A 237 11.85 5.44 14.45
N LEU A 238 11.52 5.22 13.16
CA LEU A 238 12.40 5.55 12.03
C LEU A 238 12.46 7.06 11.79
N ASP A 239 11.31 7.74 11.85
CA ASP A 239 11.20 9.19 11.71
C ASP A 239 11.96 9.92 12.85
N ALA A 240 11.91 9.42 14.09
CA ALA A 240 12.69 9.94 15.22
C ALA A 240 14.21 9.78 15.04
N LYS A 241 14.65 8.73 14.32
CA LYS A 241 16.05 8.54 13.90
C LYS A 241 16.42 9.33 12.63
N LYS A 242 15.47 10.05 12.02
CA LYS A 242 15.58 10.72 10.72
C LYS A 242 15.95 9.79 9.56
N TYR A 243 15.59 8.51 9.67
CA TYR A 243 15.93 7.50 8.68
C TYR A 243 14.98 7.50 7.47
N GLY A 244 13.80 8.12 7.58
CA GLY A 244 12.77 8.05 6.54
C GLY A 244 11.93 6.77 6.64
N ARG A 245 11.15 6.47 5.59
CA ARG A 245 10.07 5.48 5.65
C ARG A 245 10.36 4.23 4.84
N VAL A 246 10.14 3.07 5.49
CA VAL A 246 10.18 1.74 4.89
C VAL A 246 8.73 1.29 4.59
N ASP A 247 8.53 0.47 3.56
CA ASP A 247 7.17 0.06 3.15
C ASP A 247 6.43 -0.75 4.23
N ALA A 248 5.11 -0.60 4.28
CA ALA A 248 4.26 -1.23 5.31
C ALA A 248 4.35 -2.76 5.33
N LYS A 249 4.57 -3.42 4.19
CA LYS A 249 4.69 -4.89 4.11
C LYS A 249 6.00 -5.37 4.72
N THR A 250 7.10 -4.64 4.53
CA THR A 250 8.37 -4.86 5.24
C THR A 250 8.21 -4.61 6.74
N MET A 251 7.47 -3.58 7.17
CA MET A 251 7.22 -3.32 8.60
C MET A 251 6.38 -4.44 9.25
N LEU A 252 5.34 -4.91 8.56
CA LEU A 252 4.55 -6.07 8.99
C LEU A 252 5.38 -7.36 9.09
N ARG A 253 6.39 -7.55 8.22
CA ARG A 253 7.36 -8.65 8.33
C ARG A 253 8.21 -8.58 9.59
N THR A 254 8.60 -7.39 10.06
CA THR A 254 9.36 -7.28 11.33
C THR A 254 8.50 -7.64 12.52
N ILE A 255 7.24 -7.20 12.56
CA ILE A 255 6.28 -7.51 13.62
C ILE A 255 5.97 -9.02 13.64
N SER A 256 5.74 -9.63 12.47
CA SER A 256 5.47 -11.07 12.34
C SER A 256 6.67 -11.96 12.72
N ALA A 257 7.89 -11.55 12.40
CA ALA A 257 9.09 -12.24 12.88
C ALA A 257 9.31 -12.05 14.39
N ALA A 258 9.05 -10.84 14.92
CA ALA A 258 9.15 -10.55 16.36
C ALA A 258 8.13 -11.34 17.20
N ALA A 259 6.94 -11.56 16.66
CA ALA A 259 5.90 -12.43 17.21
C ALA A 259 6.24 -13.94 17.17
N GLY A 260 7.32 -14.33 16.48
CA GLY A 260 7.74 -15.73 16.37
C GLY A 260 7.18 -16.49 15.17
N PHE A 261 6.48 -15.83 14.24
CA PHE A 261 5.96 -16.46 13.02
C PHE A 261 6.98 -16.44 11.87
N GLY A 262 7.26 -15.27 11.29
CA GLY A 262 8.25 -15.11 10.21
C GLY A 262 7.89 -14.09 9.13
N PHE A 263 8.59 -14.14 7.98
CA PHE A 263 8.48 -13.10 6.95
C PHE A 263 7.47 -13.38 5.82
N SER A 264 6.86 -14.58 5.80
CA SER A 264 5.94 -14.97 4.72
C SER A 264 4.60 -14.24 4.82
N THR A 265 3.88 -14.14 3.70
CA THR A 265 2.55 -13.52 3.66
C THR A 265 1.60 -14.23 4.64
N ARG A 266 1.70 -15.57 4.70
CA ARG A 266 1.06 -16.45 5.69
C ARG A 266 1.43 -16.10 7.13
N SER A 267 2.71 -15.98 7.46
CA SER A 267 3.19 -15.66 8.82
C SER A 267 2.56 -14.36 9.35
N ILE A 268 2.41 -13.36 8.50
CA ILE A 268 1.81 -12.07 8.88
C ILE A 268 0.27 -12.20 9.03
N HIS A 269 -0.39 -13.23 8.48
CA HIS A 269 -1.80 -13.53 8.83
C HIS A 269 -1.92 -14.11 10.23
N GLU A 270 -0.93 -14.88 10.68
CA GLU A 270 -0.95 -15.52 12.00
C GLU A 270 -0.86 -14.49 13.16
N LEU A 271 -0.43 -13.24 12.87
CA LEU A 271 -0.55 -12.09 13.79
C LEU A 271 -1.98 -11.86 14.32
N ARG A 272 -3.02 -12.25 13.57
CA ARG A 272 -4.43 -12.14 14.02
C ARG A 272 -4.80 -13.13 15.13
N SER A 273 -3.96 -14.14 15.39
CA SER A 273 -4.17 -15.11 16.47
C SER A 273 -3.64 -14.64 17.83
N LEU A 274 -2.90 -13.54 17.85
CA LEU A 274 -2.33 -12.97 19.07
C LEU A 274 -3.37 -12.13 19.82
N ASP A 275 -3.25 -12.11 21.15
CA ASP A 275 -3.93 -11.12 21.97
C ASP A 275 -3.25 -9.73 21.89
N GLN A 276 -3.95 -8.69 22.36
CA GLN A 276 -3.43 -7.32 22.35
C GLN A 276 -2.11 -7.16 23.14
N PRO A 277 -1.93 -7.73 24.36
CA PRO A 277 -0.64 -7.75 25.04
C PRO A 277 0.50 -8.40 24.25
N GLN A 278 0.25 -9.55 23.62
CA GLN A 278 1.23 -10.26 22.79
C GLN A 278 1.66 -9.42 21.59
N LEU A 279 0.71 -8.80 20.88
CA LEU A 279 1.06 -7.96 19.73
C LEU A 279 1.79 -6.68 20.17
N GLN A 280 1.34 -5.99 21.21
CA GLN A 280 2.07 -4.81 21.73
C GLN A 280 3.50 -5.16 22.15
N THR A 281 3.71 -6.36 22.70
CA THR A 281 5.05 -6.88 23.00
C THR A 281 5.87 -7.11 21.72
N ALA A 282 5.30 -7.74 20.69
CA ALA A 282 5.96 -7.95 19.41
C ALA A 282 6.32 -6.63 18.68
N VAL A 283 5.40 -5.66 18.66
CA VAL A 283 5.60 -4.32 18.09
C VAL A 283 6.68 -3.56 18.86
N GLY A 284 6.66 -3.59 20.20
CA GLY A 284 7.68 -2.98 21.05
C GLY A 284 9.07 -3.56 20.85
N GLU A 285 9.19 -4.89 20.73
CA GLU A 285 10.47 -5.54 20.45
C GLU A 285 10.96 -5.29 19.02
N ALA A 286 10.06 -5.32 18.03
CA ALA A 286 10.37 -4.96 16.64
C ALA A 286 10.83 -3.50 16.52
N GLY A 287 10.19 -2.55 17.22
CA GLY A 287 10.59 -1.14 17.25
C GLY A 287 11.97 -0.92 17.88
N LYS A 288 12.25 -1.53 19.04
CA LYS A 288 13.60 -1.51 19.65
C LYS A 288 14.67 -2.10 18.73
N ALA A 289 14.31 -3.11 17.94
CA ALA A 289 15.21 -3.77 17.01
C ALA A 289 15.40 -2.99 15.69
N ALA A 290 14.35 -2.30 15.21
CA ALA A 290 14.41 -1.37 14.10
C ALA A 290 15.34 -0.18 14.41
N ALA A 291 15.27 0.37 15.62
CA ALA A 291 16.22 1.41 16.06
C ALA A 291 17.69 0.92 16.00
N ARG A 292 17.96 -0.31 16.46
CA ARG A 292 19.30 -0.94 16.37
C ARG A 292 19.75 -1.17 14.92
N ALA A 293 18.83 -1.63 14.06
CA ALA A 293 19.10 -1.84 12.64
C ALA A 293 19.42 -0.51 11.92
N VAL A 294 18.67 0.55 12.20
CA VAL A 294 18.93 1.91 11.70
C VAL A 294 20.28 2.46 12.18
N ASP A 295 20.62 2.26 13.46
CA ASP A 295 21.92 2.69 13.99
C ASP A 295 23.08 1.96 13.27
N PHE A 296 22.95 0.65 13.04
CA PHE A 296 23.91 -0.12 12.24
C PHE A 296 24.01 0.38 10.79
N LEU A 297 22.88 0.57 10.11
CA LEU A 297 22.81 1.03 8.73
C LEU A 297 23.43 2.43 8.56
N SER A 298 23.14 3.34 9.49
CA SER A 298 23.66 4.71 9.45
C SER A 298 25.15 4.79 9.81
N THR A 299 25.62 3.99 10.76
CA THR A 299 26.99 4.11 11.30
C THR A 299 28.03 3.16 10.69
N GLN A 300 27.66 1.93 10.32
CA GLN A 300 28.58 0.91 9.80
C GLN A 300 28.47 0.72 8.28
N ILE A 301 27.24 0.79 7.75
CA ILE A 301 26.98 0.65 6.31
C ILE A 301 27.03 2.02 5.59
N HIS A 302 26.85 3.12 6.33
CA HIS A 302 26.78 4.49 5.83
C HIS A 302 25.62 4.74 4.86
N THR A 303 24.49 4.06 5.06
CA THR A 303 23.19 4.37 4.46
C THR A 303 22.33 5.09 5.50
N PRO A 304 22.33 6.45 5.58
CA PRO A 304 21.64 7.20 6.63
C PRO A 304 20.14 7.39 6.39
N GLN A 305 19.63 6.99 5.22
CA GLN A 305 18.24 7.16 4.79
C GLN A 305 17.72 5.86 4.16
N ALA A 306 16.42 5.60 4.32
CA ALA A 306 15.74 4.40 3.84
C ALA A 306 15.86 4.26 2.31
N GLU A 307 15.81 5.36 1.57
CA GLU A 307 15.94 5.43 0.13
C GLU A 307 17.32 4.97 -0.38
N ALA A 308 18.33 4.92 0.50
CA ALA A 308 19.66 4.39 0.20
C ALA A 308 19.77 2.87 0.42
N LEU A 309 18.72 2.20 0.91
CA LEU A 309 18.70 0.73 1.02
C LEU A 309 18.53 0.10 -0.37
N PRO A 310 19.38 -0.87 -0.76
CA PRO A 310 19.22 -1.60 -2.02
C PRO A 310 17.87 -2.34 -2.11
N TYR A 311 17.43 -2.94 -0.99
CA TYR A 311 16.13 -3.59 -0.89
C TYR A 311 15.53 -3.42 0.52
N TYR A 312 14.29 -2.92 0.62
CA TYR A 312 13.58 -2.84 1.91
C TYR A 312 13.47 -4.19 2.64
N ASN A 313 13.38 -5.30 1.91
CA ASN A 313 13.37 -6.64 2.53
C ASN A 313 14.65 -6.98 3.32
N GLN A 314 15.81 -6.38 3.00
CA GLN A 314 17.01 -6.52 3.85
C GLN A 314 16.76 -5.95 5.24
N PHE A 315 16.00 -4.85 5.34
CA PHE A 315 15.63 -4.24 6.61
C PHE A 315 14.87 -5.23 7.50
N ALA A 316 13.87 -5.95 6.95
CA ALA A 316 13.12 -6.94 7.72
C ALA A 316 14.00 -8.00 8.39
N VAL A 317 15.01 -8.50 7.65
CA VAL A 317 15.96 -9.50 8.17
C VAL A 317 16.96 -8.89 9.15
N LEU A 318 17.42 -7.65 8.92
CA LEU A 318 18.25 -6.90 9.88
C LEU A 318 17.53 -6.65 11.21
N VAL A 319 16.25 -6.28 11.17
CA VAL A 319 15.47 -6.10 12.41
C VAL A 319 15.38 -7.40 13.20
N GLU A 320 15.11 -8.54 12.56
CA GLU A 320 15.09 -9.83 13.27
C GLU A 320 16.49 -10.25 13.80
N LEU A 321 17.56 -10.00 13.02
CA LEU A 321 18.95 -10.18 13.47
C LEU A 321 19.22 -9.36 14.73
N PHE A 322 18.99 -8.04 14.70
CA PHE A 322 19.26 -7.18 15.84
C PHE A 322 18.29 -7.39 17.00
N ARG A 323 17.07 -7.90 16.77
CA ARG A 323 16.14 -8.30 17.85
C ARG A 323 16.75 -9.42 18.69
N ARG A 324 17.27 -10.47 18.03
CA ARG A 324 17.95 -11.61 18.68
C ARG A 324 19.36 -11.27 19.16
N LEU A 325 20.04 -10.32 18.52
CA LEU A 325 21.37 -9.83 18.88
C LEU A 325 21.30 -8.38 19.39
N PRO A 326 20.80 -8.13 20.63
CA PRO A 326 20.74 -6.79 21.22
C PRO A 326 22.12 -6.17 21.45
N LYS A 327 23.16 -7.00 21.60
CA LYS A 327 24.55 -6.59 21.81
C LYS A 327 25.46 -7.54 21.01
N PRO A 328 25.57 -7.37 19.68
CA PRO A 328 26.44 -8.22 18.87
C PRO A 328 27.90 -8.04 19.28
N THR A 329 28.67 -9.14 19.22
CA THR A 329 30.13 -9.10 19.31
C THR A 329 30.74 -8.48 18.05
N ALA A 330 32.01 -8.06 18.09
CA ALA A 330 32.71 -7.52 16.93
C ALA A 330 32.64 -8.45 15.71
N GLY A 331 32.94 -9.75 15.91
CA GLY A 331 32.83 -10.74 14.83
C GLY A 331 31.40 -10.95 14.30
N GLN A 332 30.36 -10.72 15.12
CA GLN A 332 28.97 -10.73 14.65
C GLN A 332 28.63 -9.46 13.84
N TYR A 333 29.16 -8.29 14.21
CA TYR A 333 29.05 -7.08 13.39
C TYR A 333 29.74 -7.25 12.03
N ASP A 334 30.96 -7.79 11.99
CA ASP A 334 31.68 -8.06 10.74
C ASP A 334 30.92 -9.03 9.84
N ALA A 335 30.33 -10.07 10.43
CA ALA A 335 29.44 -11.00 9.76
C ALA A 335 28.21 -10.30 9.15
N VAL A 336 27.43 -9.56 9.95
CA VAL A 336 26.22 -8.87 9.47
C VAL A 336 26.56 -7.83 8.39
N THR A 337 27.68 -7.12 8.51
CA THR A 337 28.22 -6.23 7.47
C THR A 337 28.52 -6.98 6.17
N ARG A 338 29.19 -8.14 6.25
CA ARG A 338 29.46 -8.98 5.08
C ARG A 338 28.18 -9.50 4.42
N TRP A 339 27.19 -9.92 5.22
CA TRP A 339 25.87 -10.35 4.73
C TRP A 339 25.13 -9.23 4.00
N PHE A 340 25.13 -8.01 4.55
CA PHE A 340 24.48 -6.87 3.92
C PHE A 340 25.04 -6.63 2.52
N TRP A 341 26.36 -6.55 2.39
CA TRP A 341 27.00 -6.30 1.10
C TRP A 341 26.84 -7.46 0.13
N LEU A 342 26.99 -8.73 0.56
CA LEU A 342 26.78 -9.89 -0.31
C LEU A 342 25.34 -9.98 -0.84
N THR A 343 24.35 -9.74 0.01
CA THR A 343 22.93 -9.79 -0.40
C THR A 343 22.51 -8.59 -1.25
N ALA A 344 23.14 -7.43 -1.05
CA ALA A 344 22.98 -6.27 -1.92
C ALA A 344 23.61 -6.50 -3.30
N SER A 345 24.89 -6.88 -3.37
CA SER A 345 25.62 -7.06 -4.64
C SER A 345 25.15 -8.28 -5.43
N GLY A 346 24.69 -9.33 -4.75
CA GLY A 346 24.14 -10.53 -5.36
C GLY A 346 22.66 -10.42 -5.76
N GLU A 347 22.06 -9.23 -5.62
CA GLU A 347 20.63 -8.96 -5.87
C GLU A 347 19.67 -9.92 -5.13
N TYR A 348 20.06 -10.50 -3.98
CA TYR A 348 19.34 -11.64 -3.37
C TYR A 348 17.87 -11.34 -3.07
N PHE A 349 17.60 -10.11 -2.62
CA PHE A 349 16.25 -9.66 -2.26
C PHE A 349 15.41 -9.15 -3.44
N LYS A 350 15.97 -9.14 -4.66
CA LYS A 350 15.29 -8.81 -5.92
C LYS A 350 14.32 -9.94 -6.29
N GLY A 351 13.10 -9.85 -5.76
CA GLY A 351 12.09 -10.90 -5.90
C GLY A 351 12.20 -12.00 -4.83
N TRP A 352 12.57 -11.64 -3.60
CA TRP A 352 12.61 -12.52 -2.43
C TRP A 352 11.33 -13.37 -2.29
N ARG A 353 11.48 -14.70 -2.40
CA ARG A 353 10.38 -15.67 -2.51
C ARG A 353 10.03 -16.28 -1.16
N GLU A 354 8.79 -16.73 -0.99
CA GLU A 354 8.34 -17.37 0.25
C GLU A 354 9.15 -18.64 0.60
N SER A 355 9.68 -19.35 -0.40
CA SER A 355 10.58 -20.49 -0.20
C SER A 355 11.96 -20.13 0.38
N GLN A 356 12.36 -18.86 0.35
CA GLN A 356 13.61 -18.35 0.95
C GLN A 356 13.37 -17.85 2.38
N MET A 357 12.21 -17.23 2.63
CA MET A 357 11.87 -16.56 3.90
C MET A 357 11.95 -17.48 5.14
N GLY A 358 11.55 -18.75 5.01
CA GLY A 358 11.68 -19.74 6.08
C GLY A 358 13.14 -20.07 6.41
N PRO A 359 13.93 -20.56 5.44
CA PRO A 359 15.37 -20.76 5.60
C PRO A 359 16.14 -19.53 6.12
N ASP A 360 15.81 -18.32 5.67
CA ASP A 360 16.44 -17.08 6.15
C ASP A 360 16.17 -16.86 7.65
N LEU A 361 14.93 -17.04 8.11
CA LEU A 361 14.57 -16.92 9.53
C LEU A 361 15.25 -17.97 10.42
N THR A 362 15.32 -19.22 9.95
CA THR A 362 16.05 -20.30 10.62
C THR A 362 17.52 -19.95 10.73
N ALA A 363 18.14 -19.49 9.65
CA ALA A 363 19.55 -19.14 9.65
C ALA A 363 19.87 -17.90 10.50
N VAL A 364 18.97 -16.91 10.60
CA VAL A 364 19.08 -15.81 11.57
C VAL A 364 18.99 -16.31 13.01
N THR A 365 18.07 -17.24 13.28
CA THR A 365 17.92 -17.88 14.60
C THR A 365 19.20 -18.63 15.00
N GLU A 366 19.74 -19.40 14.07
CA GLU A 366 20.95 -20.21 14.25
C GLU A 366 22.24 -19.38 14.37
N PHE A 367 22.34 -18.26 13.65
CA PHE A 367 23.44 -17.30 13.79
C PHE A 367 23.40 -16.59 15.14
N ALA A 368 22.20 -16.25 15.62
CA ALA A 368 22.03 -15.55 16.90
C ALA A 368 22.28 -16.43 18.13
N ALA A 369 22.08 -17.76 18.01
CA ALA A 369 22.30 -18.72 19.09
C ALA A 369 23.78 -18.91 19.48
N GLY A 370 24.73 -18.49 18.62
CA GLY A 370 26.16 -18.70 18.81
C GLY A 370 26.62 -20.12 18.45
N PRO A 371 27.91 -20.45 18.67
CA PRO A 371 28.44 -21.79 18.42
C PRO A 371 27.86 -22.80 19.41
N LEU A 372 27.41 -23.95 18.91
CA LEU A 372 27.30 -25.16 19.74
C LEU A 372 28.73 -25.64 20.06
N ASP A 373 28.96 -26.11 21.29
CA ASP A 373 30.29 -26.52 21.77
C ASP A 373 31.00 -27.49 20.81
N GLY A 374 32.18 -27.10 20.32
CA GLY A 374 33.10 -28.04 19.66
C GLY A 374 34.08 -27.45 18.64
N ASP A 375 33.65 -26.52 17.79
CA ASP A 375 34.44 -26.08 16.63
C ASP A 375 34.91 -24.62 16.78
N ARG A 376 36.22 -24.44 16.99
CA ARG A 376 36.83 -23.14 17.34
C ARG A 376 37.39 -22.34 16.15
N ASP A 377 37.28 -22.85 14.91
CA ASP A 377 38.04 -22.28 13.78
C ASP A 377 37.20 -21.93 12.53
N ARG A 378 35.87 -21.82 12.68
CA ARG A 378 35.00 -21.22 11.65
C ARG A 378 33.95 -20.30 12.28
N GLY A 379 34.15 -18.99 12.12
CA GLY A 379 33.11 -18.01 12.40
C GLY A 379 31.90 -18.26 11.49
N ARG A 380 30.81 -18.78 12.08
CA ARG A 380 29.60 -19.18 11.36
C ARG A 380 29.04 -17.99 10.57
N ALA A 381 28.93 -18.12 9.26
CA ALA A 381 28.44 -17.02 8.46
C ALA A 381 26.93 -16.81 8.69
N PRO A 382 26.46 -15.55 8.70
CA PRO A 382 25.04 -15.22 8.56
C PRO A 382 24.51 -15.75 7.21
N PRO A 383 23.18 -15.91 7.06
CA PRO A 383 22.56 -17.00 6.33
C PRO A 383 23.33 -17.57 5.12
N GLU A 384 24.01 -18.70 5.31
CA GLU A 384 24.67 -19.43 4.21
C GLU A 384 23.66 -19.86 3.12
N HIS A 385 22.39 -20.05 3.48
CA HIS A 385 21.29 -20.28 2.55
C HIS A 385 20.87 -19.04 1.71
N SER A 386 21.36 -17.85 2.05
CA SER A 386 21.25 -16.65 1.23
C SER A 386 22.39 -16.52 0.21
N VAL A 387 23.54 -17.20 0.44
CA VAL A 387 24.76 -17.03 -0.39
C VAL A 387 25.32 -18.35 -0.93
N ALA A 388 24.52 -19.42 -0.99
CA ALA A 388 24.93 -20.74 -1.50
C ALA A 388 25.38 -20.78 -2.99
N ALA A 389 25.44 -19.63 -3.67
CA ALA A 389 25.84 -19.47 -5.07
C ALA A 389 27.02 -18.50 -5.31
N CYS A 390 27.63 -17.90 -4.27
CA CYS A 390 28.75 -16.96 -4.45
C CYS A 390 29.96 -17.28 -3.56
N ALA A 391 31.12 -17.43 -4.20
CA ALA A 391 32.46 -17.63 -3.61
C ALA A 391 32.75 -18.99 -2.94
N VAL A 392 32.69 -20.08 -3.73
CA VAL A 392 33.68 -21.15 -3.57
C VAL A 392 34.94 -20.78 -4.36
N LEU A 393 35.96 -20.26 -3.66
CA LEU A 393 37.36 -20.34 -4.10
C LEU A 393 38.25 -20.67 -2.89
N PRO A 394 39.16 -21.65 -2.99
CA PRO A 394 39.93 -22.12 -1.84
C PRO A 394 41.22 -21.32 -1.62
N ALA A 395 41.47 -20.97 -0.36
CA ALA A 395 42.79 -20.71 0.19
C ALA A 395 42.98 -21.74 1.33
N GLU A 396 44.06 -22.49 1.45
CA GLU A 396 45.31 -22.56 0.68
C GLU A 396 45.70 -24.04 0.47
N ARG A 397 46.38 -24.37 -0.64
CA ARG A 397 47.23 -25.58 -0.69
C ARG A 397 48.65 -25.18 -1.01
N THR A 398 49.46 -25.16 0.04
CA THR A 398 50.92 -25.11 -0.03
C THR A 398 51.42 -26.28 -0.87
N GLN A 399 51.90 -26.02 -2.09
CA GLN A 399 52.65 -26.99 -2.87
C GLN A 399 53.94 -26.40 -3.44
N GLN A 400 54.98 -27.22 -3.35
CA GLN A 400 56.37 -26.86 -3.59
C GLN A 400 56.65 -26.60 -5.08
N ALA A 401 57.64 -25.76 -5.35
CA ALA A 401 58.22 -25.63 -6.68
C ALA A 401 58.88 -26.95 -7.14
N PRO A 402 58.93 -27.16 -8.47
CA PRO A 402 60.16 -27.63 -9.09
C PRO A 402 60.65 -26.68 -10.20
N GLY A 403 61.94 -26.82 -10.53
CA GLY A 403 62.68 -25.97 -11.46
C GLY A 403 62.42 -26.19 -12.96
N PRO A 404 63.21 -25.55 -13.84
CA PRO A 404 62.74 -25.14 -15.16
C PRO A 404 63.17 -26.01 -16.35
N ALA A 405 62.59 -25.64 -17.49
CA ALA A 405 63.02 -25.89 -18.88
C ALA A 405 62.70 -27.25 -19.52
N HIS A 406 61.89 -27.21 -20.59
CA HIS A 406 62.36 -27.64 -21.90
C HIS A 406 61.64 -26.90 -23.04
N VAL A 407 62.39 -26.47 -24.05
CA VAL A 407 61.91 -25.82 -25.28
C VAL A 407 61.83 -26.86 -26.40
N VAL A 408 60.72 -26.91 -27.13
CA VAL A 408 60.67 -27.44 -28.51
C VAL A 408 59.71 -26.58 -29.35
N ARG A 409 60.09 -26.29 -30.60
CA ARG A 409 59.35 -25.52 -31.62
C ARG A 409 58.47 -26.43 -32.50
N GLU A 410 57.72 -25.79 -33.40
CA GLU A 410 57.19 -26.26 -34.71
C GLU A 410 55.66 -26.41 -34.80
N ALA A 411 55.01 -26.30 -35.97
CA ALA A 411 55.29 -25.50 -37.18
C ALA A 411 54.02 -25.50 -38.09
N ALA A 412 53.93 -24.54 -39.00
CA ALA A 412 52.81 -24.25 -39.91
C ALA A 412 52.34 -25.40 -40.85
N ARG A 413 51.04 -25.34 -41.23
CA ARG A 413 50.45 -25.45 -42.61
C ARG A 413 48.92 -25.61 -42.50
N SER A 414 48.09 -24.68 -43.00
CA SER A 414 47.66 -24.41 -44.39
C SER A 414 46.60 -25.37 -44.96
N GLU A 415 45.59 -24.75 -45.60
CA GLU A 415 44.52 -25.32 -46.47
C GLU A 415 43.22 -25.78 -45.75
N HIS A 416 42.01 -25.73 -46.35
CA HIS A 416 41.60 -25.26 -47.70
C HIS A 416 40.24 -24.50 -47.65
N GLY A 417 39.79 -23.88 -48.77
CA GLY A 417 38.40 -23.40 -48.97
C GLY A 417 37.48 -24.46 -49.63
N PRO A 418 36.33 -24.11 -50.26
CA PRO A 418 35.75 -22.78 -50.47
C PRO A 418 34.21 -22.64 -50.31
N ARG A 419 33.76 -21.37 -50.35
CA ARG A 419 32.46 -20.78 -50.80
C ARG A 419 31.32 -21.70 -51.28
N HIS A 420 30.08 -21.40 -50.83
CA HIS A 420 28.91 -20.99 -51.67
C HIS A 420 27.79 -20.46 -50.74
N ARG A 421 27.37 -19.18 -50.75
CA ARG A 421 26.58 -18.34 -51.69
C ARG A 421 25.03 -18.48 -51.64
N ARG A 422 24.40 -17.43 -51.08
CA ARG A 422 23.07 -16.84 -51.36
C ARG A 422 21.80 -17.54 -50.87
N GLY A 423 20.89 -16.68 -50.41
CA GLY A 423 19.58 -16.86 -49.79
C GLY A 423 19.27 -15.54 -49.11
#